data_AF-A0A0F8CUL3-F1
#
_entry.id   AF-A0A0F8CUL3-F1
#
_cell.length_a   1.000
_cell.length_b   1.000
_cell.length_c   1.000
_cell.angle_alpha   90.00
_cell.angle_beta   90.00
_cell.angle_gamma   90.00
#
_symmetry.space_group_name_H-M   'P 1'
#
loop_
_entity.id
_entity.type
_entity.pdbx_description
1 polymer ?
#
loop_
_entity_poly.entity_id
_entity_poly.type
_entity_poly.pdbx_seq_one_letter_code
_entity_poly.pdbx_strand_id
1 'polypeptide(L)'
;MTFHPNQKAATIYMTKNDDEPDHKNKLSLTEIYNALAKRKGTEPGEMRVVTFEVELADKETNGLISGIRKDRNLGPFEEIKILPGADEWDMIATTQYYAKLLQVVNRPIQKIVIRNRDHFGWLSEVTHINRVSFSLAPPENKAPVPGTATEVSAAEVQAEFDDEEQEAALEALFATDEESRDLFQAEIGRKCASRISGVDSDV
;
A
#
# COMPACT_ATOMS: atom_id res chain seq x y z
N MET A 1 9.39 4.38 -1.50
CA MET A 1 8.08 4.86 -1.04
C MET A 1 7.55 5.92 -2.01
N THR A 2 6.25 5.89 -2.32
CA THR A 2 5.54 6.88 -3.15
C THR A 2 4.27 7.34 -2.43
N PHE A 3 3.92 8.61 -2.59
CA PHE A 3 2.66 9.17 -2.11
C PHE A 3 1.82 9.64 -3.30
N HIS A 4 0.51 9.45 -3.16
CA HIS A 4 -0.52 9.84 -4.10
C HIS A 4 -1.53 10.73 -3.36
N PRO A 5 -1.21 12.02 -3.13
CA PRO A 5 -2.02 12.92 -2.30
C PRO A 5 -3.48 13.01 -2.76
N ASN A 6 -3.71 13.08 -4.08
CA ASN A 6 -5.05 13.17 -4.66
C ASN A 6 -5.91 11.93 -4.36
N GLN A 7 -5.27 10.78 -4.15
CA GLN A 7 -5.90 9.51 -3.80
C GLN A 7 -5.84 9.24 -2.29
N LYS A 8 -5.27 10.16 -1.51
CA LYS A 8 -4.99 9.96 -0.08
C LYS A 8 -4.31 8.61 0.16
N ALA A 9 -3.36 8.23 -0.68
CA ALA A 9 -2.73 6.91 -0.63
C ALA A 9 -1.21 6.99 -0.57
N ALA A 10 -0.59 6.02 0.09
CA ALA A 10 0.85 5.85 0.13
C ALA A 10 1.24 4.40 -0.17
N THR A 11 2.29 4.22 -0.96
CA THR A 11 2.92 2.91 -1.21
C THR A 11 4.32 2.91 -0.64
N ILE A 12 4.56 2.05 0.34
CA ILE A 12 5.84 1.81 0.97
C ILE A 12 6.48 0.60 0.27
N TYR A 13 7.26 0.90 -0.78
CA TYR A 13 8.19 -0.06 -1.35
C TYR A 13 9.24 -0.44 -0.33
N MET A 14 9.71 -1.69 -0.37
CA MET A 14 10.81 -2.23 0.42
C MET A 14 11.79 -1.14 0.85
N THR A 15 11.61 -0.63 2.06
CA THR A 15 12.60 0.24 2.68
C THR A 15 13.57 -0.71 3.33
N LYS A 16 14.71 -0.94 2.67
CA LYS A 16 15.95 -1.49 3.26
C LYS A 16 16.51 -0.64 4.41
N ASN A 17 15.69 0.21 5.00
CA ASN A 17 16.03 1.00 6.17
C ASN A 17 16.37 0.08 7.35
N ASP A 18 15.75 -1.10 7.43
CA ASP A 18 16.11 -2.12 8.41
C ASP A 18 17.47 -2.77 8.08
N ASP A 19 17.85 -2.85 6.79
CA ASP A 19 19.17 -3.32 6.35
C ASP A 19 20.28 -2.27 6.57
N GLU A 20 19.93 -0.99 6.68
CA GLU A 20 20.89 0.07 6.98
C GLU A 20 21.46 -0.16 8.39
N PRO A 21 22.79 -0.30 8.55
CA PRO A 21 23.38 -0.47 9.86
C PRO A 21 22.99 0.67 10.80
N ASP A 22 22.80 0.38 12.08
CA ASP A 22 22.45 1.43 13.03
C ASP A 22 23.56 2.48 13.11
N HIS A 23 23.19 3.74 12.90
CA HIS A 23 24.05 4.90 13.10
C HIS A 23 23.25 6.07 13.65
N LYS A 24 23.95 7.05 14.22
CA LYS A 24 23.37 8.22 14.90
C LYS A 24 22.34 9.01 14.08
N ASN A 25 22.41 8.90 12.75
CA ASN A 25 21.57 9.66 11.81
C ASN A 25 20.59 8.77 11.04
N LYS A 26 20.40 7.51 11.46
CA LYS A 26 19.47 6.60 10.82
C LYS A 26 18.07 7.10 11.08
N LEU A 27 17.31 7.35 10.02
CA LEU A 27 15.94 7.82 10.15
C LEU A 27 15.03 6.62 10.39
N SER A 28 14.10 6.76 11.32
CA SER A 28 13.00 5.80 11.49
C SER A 28 12.06 5.81 10.29
N LEU A 29 11.30 4.73 10.12
CA LEU A 29 10.26 4.67 9.10
C LEU A 29 9.25 5.83 9.25
N THR A 30 8.87 6.16 10.48
CA THR A 30 7.99 7.30 10.80
C THR A 30 8.57 8.63 10.34
N GLU A 31 9.86 8.89 10.58
CA GLU A 31 10.51 10.13 10.14
C GLU A 31 10.58 10.23 8.61
N ILE A 32 10.93 9.12 7.93
CA ILE A 32 10.96 9.06 6.46
C ILE A 32 9.56 9.30 5.90
N TYR A 33 8.55 8.62 6.46
CA TYR A 33 7.16 8.74 6.03
C TYR A 33 6.64 10.18 6.18
N ASN A 34 6.83 10.79 7.35
CA ASN A 34 6.38 12.15 7.63
C ASN A 34 7.08 13.19 6.75
N ALA A 35 8.40 13.05 6.55
CA ALA A 35 9.17 13.95 5.70
C ALA A 35 8.72 13.88 4.24
N LEU A 36 8.44 12.68 3.73
CA LEU A 36 7.99 12.48 2.35
C LEU A 36 6.55 12.94 2.13
N ALA A 37 5.63 12.69 3.07
CA ALA A 37 4.27 13.21 3.04
C ALA A 37 4.27 14.75 2.96
N LYS A 38 5.01 15.40 3.86
CA LYS A 38 5.14 16.86 3.89
C LYS A 38 5.74 17.41 2.59
N ARG A 39 6.78 16.76 2.04
CA ARG A 39 7.37 17.14 0.75
C ARG A 39 6.36 17.05 -0.40
N LYS A 40 5.39 16.16 -0.29
CA LYS A 40 4.31 15.96 -1.27
C LYS A 40 3.09 16.83 -0.99
N GLY A 41 3.15 17.72 0.00
CA GLY A 41 2.09 18.67 0.32
C GLY A 41 0.85 18.03 0.95
N THR A 42 1.03 16.91 1.66
CA THR A 42 -0.06 16.21 2.35
C THR A 42 0.35 15.85 3.76
N GLU A 43 -0.63 15.82 4.66
CA GLU A 43 -0.40 15.39 6.04
C GLU A 43 -0.45 13.85 6.13
N PRO A 44 0.47 13.20 6.86
CA PRO A 44 0.42 11.76 7.13
C PRO A 44 -0.95 11.26 7.61
N GLY A 45 -1.64 12.08 8.42
CA GLY A 45 -2.97 11.80 8.95
C GLY A 45 -4.10 11.82 7.93
N GLU A 46 -3.88 12.38 6.73
CA GLU A 46 -4.90 12.44 5.68
C GLU A 46 -4.95 11.17 4.82
N MET A 47 -3.92 10.32 4.89
CA MET A 47 -3.84 9.10 4.08
C MET A 47 -4.97 8.13 4.44
N ARG A 48 -5.77 7.68 3.49
CA ARG A 48 -6.81 6.66 3.69
C ARG A 48 -6.32 5.25 3.40
N VAL A 49 -5.27 5.11 2.57
CA VAL A 49 -4.72 3.81 2.20
C VAL A 49 -3.20 3.81 2.35
N VAL A 50 -2.67 2.80 3.03
CA VAL A 50 -1.22 2.54 3.08
C VAL A 50 -0.96 1.14 2.55
N THR A 51 -0.12 1.05 1.51
CA THR A 51 0.21 -0.22 0.85
C THR A 51 1.66 -0.57 1.08
N PHE A 52 1.94 -1.82 1.42
CA PHE A 52 3.29 -2.38 1.49
C PHE A 52 3.50 -3.40 0.37
N GLU A 53 4.68 -3.39 -0.23
CA GLU A 53 5.15 -4.51 -1.04
C GLU A 53 5.80 -5.56 -0.14
N VAL A 54 5.34 -6.81 -0.24
CA VAL A 54 5.87 -7.94 0.51
C VAL A 54 7.19 -8.39 -0.12
N GLU A 55 8.20 -8.61 0.71
CA GLU A 55 9.52 -9.00 0.23
C GLU A 55 9.47 -10.41 -0.32
N LEU A 56 10.09 -10.65 -1.48
CA LEU A 56 10.20 -12.01 -2.04
C LEU A 56 10.95 -12.96 -1.09
N ALA A 57 11.87 -12.42 -0.28
CA ALA A 57 12.61 -13.18 0.73
C ALA A 57 11.78 -13.49 1.99
N ASP A 58 10.68 -12.76 2.24
CA ASP A 58 9.75 -13.03 3.34
C ASP A 58 8.86 -14.23 2.98
N LYS A 59 9.45 -15.42 3.07
CA LYS A 59 8.78 -16.68 2.75
C LYS A 59 7.62 -16.97 3.70
N GLU A 60 7.67 -16.44 4.92
CA GLU A 60 6.63 -16.62 5.93
C GLU A 60 5.37 -15.87 5.52
N THR A 61 5.46 -14.56 5.27
CA THR A 61 4.31 -13.76 4.84
C THR A 61 3.79 -14.22 3.48
N ASN A 62 4.68 -14.52 2.52
CA ASN A 62 4.25 -15.02 1.21
C ASN A 62 3.56 -16.40 1.31
N GLY A 63 4.04 -17.28 2.18
CA GLY A 63 3.43 -18.58 2.45
C GLY A 63 2.04 -18.43 3.09
N LEU A 64 1.91 -17.54 4.05
CA LEU A 64 0.65 -17.18 4.70
C LEU A 64 -0.39 -16.67 3.67
N ILE A 65 -0.02 -15.69 2.85
CA ILE A 65 -0.91 -15.16 1.80
C ILE A 65 -1.31 -16.26 0.81
N SER A 66 -0.37 -17.13 0.43
CA SER A 66 -0.65 -18.26 -0.46
C SER A 66 -1.65 -19.25 0.17
N GLY A 67 -1.55 -19.48 1.49
CA GLY A 67 -2.51 -20.26 2.26
C GLY A 67 -3.92 -19.67 2.18
N ILE A 68 -4.06 -18.37 2.48
CA ILE A 68 -5.34 -17.66 2.41
C ILE A 68 -5.98 -17.79 1.02
N ARG A 69 -5.18 -17.60 -0.05
CA ARG A 69 -5.68 -17.75 -1.44
C ARG A 69 -6.21 -19.15 -1.69
N LYS A 70 -5.45 -20.16 -1.28
CA LYS A 70 -5.82 -21.57 -1.45
C LYS A 70 -7.11 -21.91 -0.72
N ASP A 71 -7.23 -21.47 0.52
CA ASP A 71 -8.41 -21.75 1.37
C ASP A 71 -9.68 -21.09 0.81
N ARG A 72 -9.53 -19.94 0.16
CA ARG A 72 -10.62 -19.23 -0.54
C ARG A 72 -10.81 -19.64 -2.01
N ASN A 73 -10.04 -20.61 -2.51
CA ASN A 73 -10.02 -21.04 -3.90
C ASN A 73 -9.83 -19.87 -4.90
N LEU A 74 -8.94 -18.94 -4.55
CA LEU A 74 -8.60 -17.77 -5.34
C LEU A 74 -7.33 -18.03 -6.17
N GLY A 75 -7.35 -17.57 -7.41
CA GLY A 75 -6.21 -17.51 -8.30
C GLY A 75 -5.13 -16.52 -7.82
N PRO A 76 -3.96 -16.50 -8.48
CA PRO A 76 -2.83 -15.68 -8.07
C PRO A 76 -3.08 -14.17 -8.21
N PHE A 77 -3.93 -13.73 -9.14
CA PHE A 77 -4.22 -12.31 -9.38
C PHE A 77 -5.54 -11.84 -8.78
N GLU A 78 -6.35 -12.76 -8.24
CA GLU A 78 -7.61 -12.41 -7.62
C GLU A 78 -7.38 -11.62 -6.33
N GLU A 79 -8.32 -10.76 -5.98
CA GLU A 79 -8.19 -9.94 -4.80
C GLU A 79 -8.62 -10.71 -3.54
N ILE A 80 -7.85 -10.54 -2.46
CA ILE A 80 -8.27 -10.97 -1.13
C ILE A 80 -8.74 -9.74 -0.36
N LYS A 81 -10.04 -9.64 -0.06
CA LYS A 81 -10.60 -8.67 0.89
C LYS A 81 -10.75 -9.33 2.25
N ILE A 82 -10.15 -8.75 3.29
CA ILE A 82 -10.23 -9.23 4.68
C ILE A 82 -10.82 -8.10 5.53
N LEU A 83 -11.90 -8.41 6.24
CA LEU A 83 -12.60 -7.49 7.13
C LEU A 83 -12.24 -7.80 8.60
N PRO A 84 -12.40 -6.82 9.51
CA PRO A 84 -12.21 -7.04 10.93
C PRO A 84 -13.02 -8.23 11.45
N GLY A 85 -12.39 -9.09 12.24
CA GLY A 85 -13.02 -10.29 12.82
C GLY A 85 -12.97 -11.55 11.95
N ALA A 86 -12.44 -11.48 10.73
CA ALA A 86 -12.12 -12.67 9.95
C ALA A 86 -10.84 -13.35 10.50
N ASP A 87 -10.76 -14.69 10.45
CA ASP A 87 -9.59 -15.42 10.96
C ASP A 87 -8.28 -14.99 10.28
N GLU A 88 -8.36 -14.62 9.00
CA GLU A 88 -7.19 -14.16 8.24
C GLU A 88 -6.72 -12.76 8.66
N TRP A 89 -7.54 -12.00 9.37
CA TRP A 89 -7.16 -10.70 9.90
C TRP A 89 -6.01 -10.84 10.88
N ASP A 90 -6.15 -11.76 11.84
CA ASP A 90 -5.14 -12.00 12.86
C ASP A 90 -3.86 -12.57 12.24
N MET A 91 -4.00 -13.40 11.20
CA MET A 91 -2.85 -13.88 10.42
C MET A 91 -2.05 -12.71 9.84
N ILE A 92 -2.70 -11.75 9.18
CA ILE A 92 -1.99 -10.57 8.66
C ILE A 92 -1.48 -9.66 9.78
N ALA A 93 -2.22 -9.53 10.89
CA ALA A 93 -1.82 -8.71 12.03
C ALA A 93 -0.51 -9.17 12.69
N THR A 94 -0.16 -10.46 12.57
CA THR A 94 1.13 -11.00 13.04
C THR A 94 2.32 -10.70 12.13
N THR A 95 2.10 -10.17 10.93
CA THR A 95 3.19 -9.90 9.98
C THR A 95 3.94 -8.61 10.31
N GLN A 96 5.20 -8.52 9.87
CA GLN A 96 6.00 -7.29 10.00
C GLN A 96 5.36 -6.06 9.32
N TYR A 97 4.52 -6.26 8.30
CA TYR A 97 3.87 -5.19 7.56
C TYR A 97 2.80 -4.50 8.40
N TYR A 98 2.06 -5.26 9.20
CA TYR A 98 1.13 -4.70 10.16
C TYR A 98 1.86 -3.92 11.27
N ALA A 99 2.96 -4.47 11.80
CA ALA A 99 3.79 -3.76 12.78
C ALA A 99 4.38 -2.46 12.22
N LYS A 100 4.86 -2.47 10.97
CA LYS A 100 5.38 -1.28 10.26
C LYS A 100 4.29 -0.25 10.00
N LEU A 101 3.08 -0.68 9.67
CA LEU A 101 1.92 0.20 9.53
C LEU A 101 1.66 0.97 10.82
N LEU A 102 1.63 0.29 11.97
CA LEU A 102 1.38 0.92 13.27
C LEU A 102 2.44 1.97 13.66
N GLN A 103 3.64 1.95 13.05
CA GLN A 103 4.65 2.99 13.26
C GLN A 103 4.32 4.30 12.54
N VAL A 104 3.58 4.23 11.44
CA VAL A 104 3.30 5.38 10.56
C VAL A 104 1.87 5.89 10.69
N VAL A 105 0.95 5.08 11.23
CA VAL A 105 -0.45 5.46 11.41
C VAL A 105 -0.96 5.14 12.80
N ASN A 106 -1.78 6.04 13.33
CA ASN A 106 -2.47 5.88 14.62
C ASN A 106 -3.99 5.97 14.41
N ARG A 107 -4.51 5.16 13.48
CA ARG A 107 -5.94 5.11 13.14
C ARG A 107 -6.42 3.67 13.02
N PRO A 108 -7.69 3.40 13.33
CA PRO A 108 -8.28 2.09 13.11
C PRO A 108 -8.16 1.64 11.66
N ILE A 109 -7.78 0.38 11.47
CA ILE A 109 -7.76 -0.27 10.15
C ILE A 109 -9.16 -0.83 9.91
N GLN A 110 -9.72 -0.53 8.75
CA GLN A 110 -11.07 -0.89 8.38
C GLN A 110 -11.13 -2.09 7.45
N LYS A 111 -10.10 -2.29 6.63
CA LYS A 111 -10.05 -3.35 5.62
C LYS A 111 -8.61 -3.63 5.23
N ILE A 112 -8.31 -4.89 4.97
CA ILE A 112 -7.04 -5.33 4.39
C ILE A 112 -7.33 -5.87 2.99
N VAL A 113 -6.59 -5.40 2.00
CA VAL A 113 -6.69 -5.83 0.61
C VAL A 113 -5.35 -6.37 0.15
N ILE A 114 -5.34 -7.58 -0.40
CA ILE A 114 -4.13 -8.22 -0.92
C ILE A 114 -4.29 -8.48 -2.41
N ARG A 115 -3.38 -7.91 -3.20
CA ARG A 115 -3.27 -8.13 -4.65
C ARG A 115 -1.85 -8.55 -5.02
N ASN A 116 -1.69 -9.22 -6.15
CA ASN A 116 -0.38 -9.44 -6.75
C ASN A 116 -0.08 -8.36 -7.78
N ARG A 117 1.20 -7.99 -7.86
CA ARG A 117 1.72 -7.11 -8.91
C ARG A 117 2.85 -7.81 -9.64
N ASP A 118 2.85 -7.72 -10.96
CA ASP A 118 3.99 -8.11 -11.77
C ASP A 118 5.13 -7.11 -11.59
N HIS A 119 6.27 -7.61 -11.15
CA HIS A 119 7.54 -6.92 -11.09
C HIS A 119 8.45 -7.47 -12.18
N PHE A 120 8.77 -6.60 -13.14
CA PHE A 120 9.68 -6.92 -14.24
C PHE A 120 11.11 -6.59 -13.82
N GLY A 121 11.92 -7.61 -13.63
CA GLY A 121 13.36 -7.44 -13.45
C GLY A 121 14.02 -6.91 -14.72
N TRP A 122 15.26 -6.40 -14.58
CA TRP A 122 16.08 -5.96 -15.73
C TRP A 122 16.25 -7.07 -16.79
N LEU A 123 16.26 -8.34 -16.39
CA LEU A 123 16.37 -9.49 -17.29
C LEU A 123 15.04 -9.95 -17.92
N SER A 124 13.96 -9.16 -17.83
CA SER A 124 12.62 -9.52 -18.32
C SER A 124 11.97 -10.72 -17.60
N GLU A 125 12.53 -11.16 -16.47
CA GLU A 125 11.85 -12.11 -15.59
C GLU A 125 10.68 -11.42 -14.89
N VAL A 126 9.50 -12.04 -14.98
CA VAL A 126 8.29 -11.60 -14.27
C VAL A 126 8.30 -12.26 -12.90
N THR A 127 8.37 -11.44 -11.85
CA THR A 127 8.20 -11.89 -10.47
C THR A 127 6.90 -11.32 -9.93
N HIS A 128 6.07 -12.15 -9.31
CA HIS A 128 4.84 -11.69 -8.68
C HIS A 128 5.13 -11.27 -7.25
N ILE A 129 4.84 -10.01 -6.93
CA ILE A 129 5.02 -9.44 -5.61
C ILE A 129 3.65 -9.20 -4.99
N ASN A 130 3.44 -9.77 -3.79
CA ASN A 130 2.23 -9.47 -3.03
C ASN A 130 2.27 -8.03 -2.54
N ARG A 131 1.14 -7.33 -2.65
CA ARG A 131 0.91 -6.02 -2.04
C ARG A 131 -0.18 -6.15 -0.99
N VAL A 132 0.11 -5.68 0.21
CA VAL A 132 -0.85 -5.63 1.31
C VAL A 132 -1.24 -4.17 1.53
N SER A 133 -2.48 -3.83 1.22
CA SER A 133 -3.07 -2.51 1.36
C SER A 133 -3.96 -2.47 2.59
N PHE A 134 -3.77 -1.45 3.42
CA PHE A 134 -4.54 -1.21 4.63
C PHE A 134 -5.39 0.04 4.44
N SER A 135 -6.71 -0.12 4.46
CA SER A 135 -7.66 0.98 4.49
C SER A 135 -7.85 1.46 5.92
N LEU A 136 -7.77 2.77 6.12
CA LEU A 136 -7.80 3.43 7.43
C LEU A 136 -9.08 4.20 7.59
N ALA A 137 -9.59 4.23 8.82
CA ALA A 137 -10.72 5.08 9.16
C ALA A 137 -10.47 6.55 8.77
N PRO A 138 -11.53 7.29 8.39
CA PRO A 138 -11.43 8.72 8.19
C PRO A 138 -10.80 9.40 9.43
N PRO A 139 -10.02 10.47 9.25
CA PRO A 139 -9.57 11.26 10.39
C PRO A 139 -10.79 11.75 11.16
N GLU A 140 -10.79 11.60 12.48
CA GLU A 140 -11.85 12.17 13.32
C GLU A 140 -11.93 13.67 13.05
N ASN A 141 -13.06 14.13 12.50
CA ASN A 141 -13.33 15.55 12.39
C ASN A 141 -13.39 16.11 13.81
N LYS A 142 -12.33 16.82 14.24
CA LYS A 142 -12.43 17.77 15.35
C LYS A 142 -13.33 18.92 14.90
N ALA A 143 -14.64 18.70 14.90
CA ALA A 143 -15.58 19.80 14.88
C ALA A 143 -15.25 20.70 16.09
N PRO A 144 -15.03 22.01 15.92
CA PRO A 144 -14.98 22.90 17.06
C PRO A 144 -16.39 22.93 17.65
N VAL A 145 -16.60 22.30 18.81
CA VAL A 145 -17.85 22.46 19.57
C VAL A 145 -17.67 23.63 20.53
N PRO A 146 -18.35 24.76 20.31
CA PRO A 146 -18.49 25.79 21.34
C PRO A 146 -19.53 25.32 22.35
N GLY A 147 -19.04 24.91 23.52
CA GLY A 147 -19.73 25.18 24.79
C GLY A 147 -20.77 24.16 25.29
N THR A 148 -20.48 23.70 26.51
CA THR A 148 -21.42 23.43 27.63
C THR A 148 -22.14 22.08 27.70
N ALA A 149 -21.84 21.41 28.82
CA ALA A 149 -22.38 20.17 29.39
C ALA A 149 -23.86 19.85 29.14
N THR A 150 -24.17 18.56 28.93
CA THR A 150 -24.76 17.66 29.95
C THR A 150 -25.25 16.37 29.28
N GLU A 151 -24.97 15.27 29.97
CA GLU A 151 -25.60 13.94 29.91
C GLU A 151 -25.29 12.95 28.78
N VAL A 152 -24.91 11.77 29.27
CA VAL A 152 -24.55 10.54 28.59
C VAL A 152 -25.78 9.92 27.97
N SER A 153 -25.73 9.66 26.66
CA SER A 153 -26.47 8.55 26.06
C SER A 153 -25.55 7.84 25.08
N ALA A 154 -25.38 6.54 25.34
CA ALA A 154 -24.70 5.61 24.47
C ALA A 154 -25.49 5.48 23.15
N ALA A 155 -25.15 6.35 22.21
CA ALA A 155 -25.30 6.05 20.80
C ALA A 155 -23.92 5.64 20.32
N GLU A 156 -23.77 4.36 19.95
CA GLU A 156 -22.74 3.94 19.01
C GLU A 156 -22.87 4.84 17.79
N VAL A 157 -22.02 5.86 17.72
CA VAL A 157 -21.78 6.59 16.48
C VAL A 157 -21.03 5.59 15.62
N GLN A 158 -21.78 4.81 14.84
CA GLN A 158 -21.23 4.16 13.65
C GLN A 158 -20.61 5.30 12.86
N ALA A 159 -19.27 5.42 12.93
CA ALA A 159 -18.53 6.26 12.01
C ALA A 159 -19.00 5.83 10.62
N GLU A 160 -19.63 6.74 9.88
CA GLU A 160 -20.02 6.50 8.51
C GLU A 160 -18.79 5.97 7.77
N PHE A 161 -18.82 4.68 7.47
CA PHE A 161 -17.85 4.04 6.60
C PHE A 161 -18.08 4.66 5.23
N ASP A 162 -17.28 5.69 4.92
CA ASP A 162 -17.16 6.20 3.56
C ASP A 162 -16.34 5.18 2.74
N ASP A 163 -16.91 3.98 2.61
CA ASP A 163 -16.36 2.84 1.89
C ASP A 163 -16.17 3.19 0.41
N GLU A 164 -17.05 4.03 -0.14
CA GLU A 164 -17.03 4.43 -1.55
C GLU A 164 -15.80 5.30 -1.87
N GLU A 165 -15.49 6.33 -1.08
CA GLU A 165 -14.29 7.14 -1.34
C GLU A 165 -13.01 6.33 -1.11
N GLN A 166 -13.00 5.40 -0.14
CA GLN A 166 -11.84 4.54 0.11
C GLN A 166 -11.63 3.49 -0.99
N GLU A 167 -12.71 2.87 -1.46
CA GLU A 167 -12.66 1.92 -2.57
C GLU A 167 -12.27 2.65 -3.86
N ALA A 168 -12.81 3.85 -4.10
CA ALA A 168 -12.39 4.69 -5.22
C ALA A 168 -10.91 5.10 -5.12
N ALA A 169 -10.42 5.47 -3.93
CA ALA A 169 -9.02 5.80 -3.70
C ALA A 169 -8.10 4.59 -3.98
N LEU A 170 -8.53 3.41 -3.52
CA LEU A 170 -7.81 2.16 -3.70
C LEU A 170 -7.80 1.74 -5.19
N GLU A 171 -8.95 1.77 -5.85
CA GLU A 171 -9.05 1.48 -7.29
C GLU A 171 -8.27 2.51 -8.13
N ALA A 172 -8.35 3.80 -7.80
CA ALA A 172 -7.59 4.83 -8.50
C ALA A 172 -6.08 4.65 -8.32
N LEU A 173 -5.63 4.27 -7.11
CA LEU A 173 -4.23 3.93 -6.84
C LEU A 173 -3.78 2.78 -7.74
N PHE A 174 -4.61 1.74 -7.85
CA PHE A 174 -4.31 0.58 -8.69
C PHE A 174 -4.34 0.91 -10.18
N ALA A 175 -5.30 1.70 -10.66
CA ALA A 175 -5.38 2.15 -12.04
C ALA A 175 -4.18 3.03 -12.43
N THR A 176 -3.74 3.93 -11.54
CA THR A 176 -2.57 4.77 -11.78
C THR A 176 -1.29 3.93 -11.86
N ASP A 177 -1.17 2.91 -11.02
CA ASP A 177 -0.04 1.98 -11.04
C ASP A 177 -0.03 1.11 -12.31
N GLU A 178 -1.20 0.80 -12.87
CA GLU A 178 -1.37 0.07 -14.13
C GLU A 178 -1.03 0.95 -15.35
N GLU A 179 -1.52 2.19 -15.42
CA GLU A 179 -1.15 3.13 -16.50
C GLU A 179 0.36 3.41 -16.52
N SER A 180 0.97 3.59 -15.34
CA SER A 180 2.42 3.76 -15.23
C SER A 180 3.20 2.54 -15.72
N ARG A 181 2.62 1.32 -15.64
CA ARG A 181 3.22 0.08 -16.14
C ARG A 181 3.17 0.04 -17.66
N ASP A 182 2.03 0.36 -18.25
CA ASP A 182 1.84 0.29 -19.69
C ASP A 182 2.74 1.31 -20.42
N LEU A 183 2.93 2.49 -19.83
CA LEU A 183 3.89 3.47 -20.32
C LEU A 183 5.34 2.99 -20.25
N PHE A 184 5.72 2.31 -19.16
CA PHE A 184 7.07 1.74 -19.04
C PHE A 184 7.31 0.60 -20.04
N GLN A 185 6.32 -0.26 -20.26
CA GLN A 185 6.38 -1.33 -21.27
C GLN A 185 6.48 -0.75 -22.69
N ALA A 186 5.69 0.28 -23.01
CA ALA A 186 5.76 0.97 -24.30
C ALA A 186 7.14 1.61 -24.52
N GLU A 187 7.76 2.16 -23.47
CA GLU A 187 9.09 2.76 -23.55
C GLU A 187 10.19 1.72 -23.74
N ILE A 188 10.15 0.60 -23.03
CA ILE A 188 11.07 -0.53 -23.28
C ILE A 188 10.89 -1.07 -24.71
N GLY A 189 9.65 -1.27 -25.15
CA GLY A 189 9.34 -1.71 -26.51
C GLY A 189 9.94 -0.78 -27.57
N ARG A 190 9.78 0.54 -27.41
CA ARG A 190 10.39 1.55 -28.28
C ARG A 190 11.93 1.51 -28.27
N LYS A 191 12.52 1.32 -27.09
CA LYS A 191 13.99 1.28 -26.91
C LYS A 191 14.62 -0.01 -27.46
N CYS A 192 13.91 -1.13 -27.42
CA CYS A 192 14.34 -2.36 -28.09
C CYS A 192 14.16 -2.27 -29.61
N ALA A 193 13.05 -1.70 -30.09
CA ALA A 193 12.83 -1.50 -31.52
C ALA A 193 13.87 -0.59 -32.18
N SER A 194 14.27 0.51 -31.52
CA SER A 194 15.28 1.44 -32.04
C SER A 194 16.70 0.89 -32.04
N ARG A 195 17.01 -0.08 -31.17
CA ARG A 195 18.29 -0.82 -31.19
C ARG A 195 18.37 -1.84 -32.32
N ILE A 196 17.25 -2.40 -32.74
CA ILE A 196 17.19 -3.36 -33.85
C ILE A 196 17.26 -2.64 -35.21
N SER A 197 16.64 -1.46 -35.33
CA SER A 197 16.68 -0.66 -36.56
C SER A 197 17.99 0.12 -36.80
N GLY A 198 18.96 0.06 -35.87
CA GLY A 198 20.25 0.75 -35.97
C GLY A 198 21.41 -0.14 -36.45
N VAL A 199 21.15 -1.40 -36.83
CA VAL A 199 22.20 -2.36 -37.25
C VAL A 199 22.30 -2.50 -38.77
N ASP A 200 21.33 -1.99 -39.54
CA ASP A 200 21.35 -2.06 -41.02
C ASP A 200 21.73 -0.71 -41.66
N SER A 201 22.98 -0.30 -41.49
CA SER A 201 23.62 0.64 -42.43
C SER A 201 25.13 0.65 -42.21
N ASP A 202 25.81 -0.43 -42.63
CA ASP A 202 27.20 -0.42 -43.09
C ASP A 202 27.53 -1.79 -43.71
N VAL A 203 27.22 -1.94 -45.01
CA VAL A 203 27.84 -2.92 -45.92
C VAL A 203 28.20 -2.18 -47.21
#